data_AF-A0A2D7VY76-F1
#
_entry.id   AF-A0A2D7VY76-F1
#
_cell.length_a   1.000
_cell.length_b   1.000
_cell.length_c   1.000
_cell.angle_alpha   90.00
_cell.angle_beta   90.00
_cell.angle_gamma   90.00
#
_symmetry.space_group_name_H-M   'P 1'
#
loop_
_entity.id
_entity.type
_entity.pdbx_description
1 polymer ?
#
loop_
_entity_poly.entity_id
_entity_poly.type
_entity_poly.pdbx_seq_one_letter_code
_entity_poly.pdbx_strand_id
1 'polypeptide(L)'
;MQRLNLKMIHSDKVHFLANPVGSGKTQAALDTIRLNDTESHIFVSPTNILAKEIYDRMIADLADSSIVEHIQIINGETIKVREGEMRKKTVSEEALFAIRNQDIEQPHILILSTETFRNILTRISNNDKARYNIYLDEGIEVLDRVEAHTGRITREIKGLLDYDNETGEITIGRGQRELIMNIAEQNDRALGTRGELCHSKFSEIARMLTSDLYRVYGTIGEGSIRCVGMLEADQFLAFKSVIMIVALFEQSPLALYWKKSKGIKFEELNHSCTLFDTHKEKGHLISVYHVLHPDDNASKAVITTELEGVKVFLQVGKIVEEFFAVEGKKYCYAVNNFFGNPQDNMPTGEKMPVKCAGLNNWKDIDNVAALSTCLPETWVKDVIIKLLGVSGQEFYQLWRMAGTYQTVGRCSLRNRDKNDPITIVVLSQEEAKDLHKLFEGSKYLGQLGNMPSVKQFRSSKKSKKAYSVPDNNAFYRYRKNCLASKQAYLDKETWYREIRLKRQMVEELA
;
A
#
# COMPACT_ATOMS: atom_id res chain seq x y z
N MET A 1 17.55 -28.68 19.73
CA MET A 1 17.97 -29.07 18.37
C MET A 1 18.76 -27.92 17.77
N GLN A 2 20.08 -28.05 17.73
CA GLN A 2 20.98 -27.11 17.05
C GLN A 2 20.72 -27.20 15.54
N ARG A 3 20.32 -26.08 14.91
CA ARG A 3 20.26 -25.97 13.45
C ARG A 3 21.69 -26.14 12.92
N LEU A 4 21.94 -27.23 12.20
CA LEU A 4 23.08 -27.36 11.30
C LEU A 4 22.97 -26.23 10.27
N ASN A 5 23.78 -25.19 10.44
CA ASN A 5 23.96 -24.10 9.48
C ASN A 5 24.69 -24.66 8.25
N LEU A 6 23.95 -25.31 7.36
CA LEU A 6 24.31 -25.31 5.95
C LEU A 6 24.26 -23.85 5.52
N LYS A 7 25.44 -23.22 5.38
CA LYS A 7 25.59 -21.95 4.67
C LYS A 7 25.13 -22.18 3.23
N MET A 8 23.83 -22.08 2.99
CA MET A 8 23.33 -21.85 1.64
C MET A 8 23.97 -20.54 1.17
N ILE A 9 24.58 -20.58 0.01
CA ILE A 9 25.10 -19.38 -0.66
C ILE A 9 23.86 -18.59 -1.07
N HIS A 10 23.43 -17.66 -0.22
CA HIS A 10 22.38 -16.73 -0.57
C HIS A 10 23.00 -15.72 -1.54
N SER A 11 22.26 -15.33 -2.57
CA SER A 11 22.64 -14.12 -3.29
C SER A 11 22.46 -12.95 -2.33
N ASP A 12 23.55 -12.31 -1.89
CA ASP A 12 23.48 -11.08 -1.08
C ASP A 12 23.05 -9.87 -1.92
N LYS A 13 22.84 -10.06 -3.22
CA LYS A 13 22.56 -9.03 -4.22
C LYS A 13 21.16 -9.20 -4.78
N VAL A 14 20.43 -8.10 -4.78
CA VAL A 14 19.15 -7.95 -5.47
C VAL A 14 19.34 -6.89 -6.54
N HIS A 15 18.94 -7.20 -7.77
CA HIS A 15 19.00 -6.25 -8.87
C HIS A 15 17.74 -5.41 -8.93
N PHE A 16 17.82 -4.20 -9.48
CA PHE A 16 16.65 -3.36 -9.70
C PHE A 16 16.72 -2.54 -10.99
N LEU A 17 15.55 -2.19 -11.51
CA LEU A 17 15.34 -1.22 -12.58
C LEU A 17 14.42 -0.11 -12.05
N ALA A 18 15.00 1.07 -11.78
CA ALA A 18 14.29 2.19 -11.12
C ALA A 18 13.87 3.33 -12.05
N ASN A 19 14.12 3.21 -13.35
CA ASN A 19 13.86 4.26 -14.34
C ASN A 19 12.40 4.76 -14.30
N PRO A 20 12.13 5.99 -14.76
CA PRO A 20 10.81 6.63 -14.67
C PRO A 20 9.64 5.81 -15.26
N VAL A 21 8.41 6.20 -14.95
CA VAL A 21 7.22 5.68 -15.65
C VAL A 21 7.33 5.90 -17.17
N GLY A 22 6.94 4.91 -17.97
CA GLY A 22 7.03 4.98 -19.44
C GLY A 22 8.43 4.78 -20.05
N SER A 23 9.45 4.58 -19.22
CA SER A 23 10.85 4.44 -19.67
C SER A 23 11.14 3.18 -20.49
N GLY A 24 10.27 2.17 -20.45
CA GLY A 24 10.46 0.89 -21.14
C GLY A 24 11.06 -0.22 -20.27
N LYS A 25 11.07 -0.08 -18.93
CA LYS A 25 11.63 -1.08 -18.01
C LYS A 25 11.17 -2.52 -18.26
N THR A 26 9.87 -2.72 -18.49
CA THR A 26 9.33 -4.04 -18.78
C THR A 26 10.02 -4.63 -20.00
N GLN A 27 10.18 -3.86 -21.08
CA GLN A 27 10.89 -4.31 -22.29
C GLN A 27 12.34 -4.66 -21.99
N ALA A 28 13.05 -3.84 -21.22
CA ALA A 28 14.44 -4.14 -20.83
C ALA A 28 14.55 -5.47 -20.08
N ALA A 29 13.58 -5.78 -19.22
CA ALA A 29 13.52 -7.06 -18.53
C ALA A 29 13.25 -8.22 -19.50
N LEU A 30 12.37 -8.04 -20.50
CA LEU A 30 12.13 -9.03 -21.54
C LEU A 30 13.37 -9.28 -22.39
N ASP A 31 14.09 -8.23 -22.75
CA ASP A 31 15.34 -8.32 -23.51
C ASP A 31 16.40 -9.09 -22.70
N THR A 32 16.49 -8.87 -21.38
CA THR A 32 17.37 -9.65 -20.50
C THR A 32 16.96 -11.13 -20.46
N ILE A 33 15.66 -11.45 -20.40
CA ILE A 33 15.18 -12.83 -20.46
C ILE A 33 15.56 -13.47 -21.80
N ARG A 34 15.36 -12.75 -22.91
CA ARG A 34 15.71 -13.19 -24.25
C ARG A 34 17.21 -13.49 -24.41
N LEU A 35 18.07 -12.65 -23.85
CA LEU A 35 19.52 -12.87 -23.88
C LEU A 35 19.98 -14.04 -22.99
N ASN A 36 19.10 -14.54 -22.12
CA ASN A 36 19.35 -15.66 -21.22
C ASN A 36 18.27 -16.74 -21.38
N ASP A 37 17.95 -17.08 -22.63
CA ASP A 37 16.89 -18.04 -22.99
C ASP A 37 17.25 -19.50 -22.69
N THR A 38 18.45 -19.76 -22.15
CA THR A 38 18.83 -21.07 -21.58
C THR A 38 18.47 -21.21 -20.10
N GLU A 39 17.90 -20.17 -19.49
CA GLU A 39 17.59 -20.15 -18.06
C GLU A 39 16.08 -20.14 -17.78
N SER A 40 15.69 -20.55 -16.57
CA SER A 40 14.29 -20.51 -16.15
C SER A 40 13.95 -19.19 -15.47
N HIS A 41 12.77 -18.65 -15.77
CA HIS A 41 12.37 -17.31 -15.32
C HIS A 41 10.95 -17.35 -14.74
N ILE A 42 10.72 -16.60 -13.66
CA ILE A 42 9.37 -16.27 -13.17
C ILE A 42 9.19 -14.77 -13.34
N PHE A 43 8.26 -14.38 -14.20
CA PHE A 43 7.83 -13.00 -14.34
C PHE A 43 6.55 -12.76 -13.54
N VAL A 44 6.62 -11.86 -12.57
CA VAL A 44 5.51 -11.54 -11.67
C VAL A 44 4.96 -10.17 -12.04
N SER A 45 3.68 -10.13 -12.38
CA SER A 45 2.96 -8.92 -12.79
C SER A 45 1.91 -8.52 -11.76
N PRO A 46 1.66 -7.21 -11.55
CA PRO A 46 0.68 -6.73 -10.58
C PRO A 46 -0.77 -7.11 -10.92
N THR A 47 -1.09 -7.37 -12.20
CA THR A 47 -2.45 -7.66 -12.65
C THR A 47 -2.47 -8.77 -13.71
N ASN A 48 -3.58 -9.50 -13.79
CA ASN A 48 -3.78 -10.52 -14.83
C ASN A 48 -3.80 -9.92 -16.25
N ILE A 49 -4.29 -8.68 -16.39
CA ILE A 49 -4.30 -7.97 -17.69
C ILE A 49 -2.87 -7.72 -18.14
N LEU A 50 -2.04 -7.13 -17.29
CA LEU A 50 -0.64 -6.88 -17.63
C LEU A 50 0.15 -8.19 -17.80
N ALA A 51 -0.14 -9.23 -17.01
CA ALA A 51 0.45 -10.56 -17.21
C ALA A 51 0.18 -11.09 -18.62
N LYS A 52 -1.05 -10.91 -19.14
CA LYS A 52 -1.42 -11.29 -20.50
C LYS A 52 -0.71 -10.43 -21.55
N GLU A 53 -0.65 -9.12 -21.38
CA GLU A 53 0.10 -8.25 -22.28
C GLU A 53 1.58 -8.65 -22.38
N ILE A 54 2.18 -9.03 -21.25
CA ILE A 54 3.57 -9.48 -21.18
C ILE A 54 3.74 -10.84 -21.88
N TYR A 55 2.80 -11.76 -21.66
CA TYR A 55 2.78 -13.04 -22.38
C TYR A 55 2.74 -12.83 -23.90
N ASP A 56 1.79 -12.03 -24.40
CA ASP A 56 1.61 -11.78 -25.83
C ASP A 56 2.89 -11.14 -26.44
N ARG A 57 3.53 -10.22 -25.71
CA ARG A 57 4.83 -9.63 -26.13
C ARG A 57 5.97 -10.64 -26.13
N MET A 58 6.09 -11.46 -25.08
CA MET A 58 7.14 -12.48 -25.03
C MET A 58 7.00 -13.48 -26.18
N ILE A 59 5.79 -13.93 -26.51
CA ILE A 59 5.55 -14.82 -27.65
C ILE A 59 5.99 -14.15 -28.97
N ALA A 60 5.67 -12.87 -29.16
CA ALA A 60 6.08 -12.13 -30.35
C ALA A 60 7.61 -11.90 -30.41
N ASP A 61 8.22 -11.47 -29.31
CA ASP A 61 9.65 -11.12 -29.23
C ASP A 61 10.57 -12.33 -29.28
N LEU A 62 10.08 -13.49 -28.84
CA LEU A 62 10.83 -14.74 -28.78
C LEU A 62 10.46 -15.70 -29.91
N ALA A 63 9.61 -15.34 -30.88
CA ALA A 63 9.04 -16.26 -31.88
C ALA A 63 10.04 -17.23 -32.55
N ASP A 64 11.32 -16.83 -32.69
CA ASP A 64 12.39 -17.64 -33.28
C ASP A 64 13.22 -18.47 -32.27
N SER A 65 12.93 -18.38 -30.97
CA SER A 65 13.63 -19.10 -29.89
C SER A 65 12.85 -20.35 -29.49
N SER A 66 13.58 -21.43 -29.20
CA SER A 66 13.00 -22.69 -28.71
C SER A 66 12.29 -22.55 -27.37
N ILE A 67 12.57 -21.49 -26.59
CA ILE A 67 11.90 -21.28 -25.30
C ILE A 67 10.43 -20.89 -25.45
N VAL A 68 9.96 -20.46 -26.63
CA VAL A 68 8.56 -20.03 -26.84
C VAL A 68 7.56 -21.11 -26.50
N GLU A 69 7.85 -22.38 -26.82
CA GLU A 69 6.99 -23.52 -26.50
C GLU A 69 6.89 -23.77 -24.97
N HIS A 70 7.77 -23.13 -24.20
CA HIS A 70 7.92 -23.25 -22.76
C HIS A 70 7.55 -21.95 -22.03
N ILE A 71 6.74 -21.08 -22.65
CA ILE A 71 6.18 -19.90 -21.99
C ILE A 71 4.76 -20.21 -21.51
N GLN A 72 4.53 -20.09 -20.21
CA GLN A 72 3.22 -20.36 -19.60
C GLN A 72 2.76 -19.19 -18.73
N ILE A 73 1.54 -18.71 -19.01
CA ILE A 73 0.80 -17.80 -18.11
C ILE A 73 -0.19 -18.59 -17.25
N ILE A 74 -0.11 -18.41 -15.93
CA ILE A 74 -0.99 -19.10 -14.97
C ILE A 74 -1.83 -18.06 -14.23
N ASN A 75 -3.13 -18.03 -14.56
CA ASN A 75 -4.10 -17.14 -13.95
C ASN A 75 -5.47 -17.82 -13.84
N GLY A 76 -6.46 -17.12 -13.29
CA GLY A 76 -7.81 -17.67 -13.12
C GLY A 76 -8.57 -17.94 -14.44
N GLU A 77 -8.12 -17.40 -15.57
CA GLU A 77 -8.72 -17.64 -16.88
C GLU A 77 -8.12 -18.88 -17.55
N THR A 78 -6.80 -19.07 -17.49
CA THR A 78 -6.12 -20.21 -18.13
C THR A 78 -6.46 -21.55 -17.50
N ILE A 79 -6.78 -21.58 -16.21
CA ILE A 79 -7.17 -22.81 -15.52
C ILE A 79 -8.57 -23.27 -15.93
N LYS A 80 -9.52 -22.36 -16.12
CA LYS A 80 -10.89 -22.69 -16.52
C LYS A 80 -10.96 -23.39 -17.88
N VAL A 81 -10.01 -23.12 -18.78
CA VAL A 81 -9.92 -23.75 -20.10
C VAL A 81 -9.43 -25.20 -20.01
N ARG A 82 -8.62 -25.55 -19.01
CA ARG A 82 -8.07 -26.91 -18.82
C ARG A 82 -8.97 -27.84 -17.99
N GLU A 83 -9.93 -27.29 -17.25
CA GLU A 83 -10.80 -28.03 -16.30
C GLU A 83 -11.87 -28.95 -16.92
N GLY A 84 -11.80 -29.24 -18.23
CA GLY A 84 -12.67 -30.23 -18.88
C GLY A 84 -12.56 -31.65 -18.29
N GLU A 85 -11.44 -31.98 -17.63
CA GLU A 85 -11.21 -33.30 -17.03
C GLU A 85 -10.44 -33.20 -15.69
N MET A 86 -11.11 -33.50 -14.58
CA MET A 86 -10.61 -33.82 -13.22
C MET A 86 -9.91 -32.75 -12.34
N ARG A 87 -10.48 -32.63 -11.11
CA ARG A 87 -10.08 -31.85 -9.91
C ARG A 87 -9.81 -30.35 -10.12
N LYS A 88 -10.65 -29.52 -9.49
CA LYS A 88 -10.46 -28.06 -9.33
C LYS A 88 -9.12 -27.76 -8.64
N LYS A 89 -8.06 -27.55 -9.41
CA LYS A 89 -6.79 -27.03 -8.89
C LYS A 89 -6.91 -25.52 -8.73
N THR A 90 -6.48 -24.99 -7.60
CA THR A 90 -6.36 -23.54 -7.43
C THR A 90 -5.24 -22.97 -8.30
N VAL A 91 -5.28 -21.66 -8.60
CA VAL A 91 -4.21 -20.97 -9.34
C VAL A 91 -2.83 -21.19 -8.72
N SER A 92 -2.76 -21.14 -7.40
CA SER A 92 -1.53 -21.38 -6.64
C SER A 92 -1.03 -22.82 -6.75
N GLU A 93 -1.93 -23.82 -6.81
CA GLU A 93 -1.54 -25.23 -6.96
C GLU A 93 -1.03 -25.54 -8.36
N GLU A 94 -1.65 -24.97 -9.40
CA GLU A 94 -1.18 -25.12 -10.77
C GLU A 94 0.20 -24.46 -10.95
N ALA A 95 0.41 -23.28 -10.37
CA ALA A 95 1.72 -22.63 -10.39
C ALA A 95 2.81 -23.46 -9.69
N LEU A 96 2.50 -24.04 -8.52
CA LEU A 96 3.44 -24.94 -7.83
C LEU A 96 3.69 -26.22 -8.61
N PHE A 97 2.66 -26.76 -9.27
CA PHE A 97 2.80 -27.94 -10.12
C PHE A 97 3.75 -27.66 -11.29
N ALA A 98 3.59 -26.52 -11.97
CA ALA A 98 4.45 -26.12 -13.08
C ALA A 98 5.91 -25.93 -12.64
N ILE A 99 6.15 -25.31 -11.48
CA ILE A 99 7.51 -25.13 -10.93
C ILE A 99 8.19 -26.48 -10.59
N ARG A 100 7.43 -27.41 -10.00
CA ARG A 100 7.98 -28.68 -9.50
C ARG A 100 8.21 -29.72 -10.58
N ASN A 101 7.35 -29.77 -11.60
CA ASN A 101 7.42 -30.79 -12.65
C ASN A 101 8.16 -30.30 -13.91
N GLN A 102 8.84 -29.16 -13.83
CA GLN A 102 9.67 -28.68 -14.90
C GLN A 102 10.87 -29.63 -15.12
N ASP A 103 11.09 -30.02 -16.38
CA ASP A 103 12.32 -30.67 -16.81
C ASP A 103 13.52 -29.76 -16.52
N ILE A 104 14.54 -30.32 -15.87
CA ILE A 104 15.74 -29.56 -15.48
C ILE A 104 16.55 -29.16 -16.72
N GLU A 105 16.44 -29.90 -17.82
CA GLU A 105 17.19 -29.63 -19.05
C GLU A 105 16.51 -28.60 -19.96
N GLN A 106 15.24 -28.27 -19.71
CA GLN A 106 14.47 -27.33 -20.53
C GLN A 106 14.16 -26.03 -19.78
N PRO A 107 14.61 -24.87 -20.28
CA PRO A 107 14.29 -23.59 -19.67
C PRO A 107 12.79 -23.30 -19.80
N HIS A 108 12.22 -22.65 -18.78
CA HIS A 108 10.79 -22.38 -18.72
C HIS A 108 10.53 -20.96 -18.22
N ILE A 109 9.55 -20.28 -18.83
CA ILE A 109 9.13 -18.94 -18.44
C ILE A 109 7.72 -19.02 -17.87
N LEU A 110 7.60 -18.72 -16.57
CA LEU A 110 6.34 -18.65 -15.85
C LEU A 110 5.91 -17.21 -15.66
N ILE A 111 4.70 -16.86 -16.11
CA ILE A 111 4.10 -15.55 -15.88
C ILE A 111 2.98 -15.68 -14.85
N LEU A 112 3.14 -15.01 -13.72
CA LEU A 112 2.24 -15.08 -12.55
C LEU A 112 1.74 -13.70 -12.16
N SER A 113 0.61 -13.64 -11.45
CA SER A 113 0.22 -12.45 -10.72
C SER A 113 1.00 -12.31 -9.40
N THR A 114 1.17 -11.09 -8.89
CA THR A 114 1.78 -10.84 -7.56
C THR A 114 1.07 -11.61 -6.45
N GLU A 115 -0.26 -11.71 -6.53
CA GLU A 115 -1.06 -12.47 -5.55
C GLU A 115 -0.74 -13.97 -5.61
N THR A 116 -0.73 -14.56 -6.81
CA THR A 116 -0.38 -15.97 -7.01
C THR A 116 1.03 -16.25 -6.51
N PHE A 117 2.00 -15.42 -6.88
CA PHE A 117 3.40 -15.58 -6.47
C PHE A 117 3.54 -15.52 -4.94
N ARG A 118 2.93 -14.53 -4.29
CA ARG A 118 2.93 -14.38 -2.82
C ARG A 118 2.36 -15.61 -2.12
N ASN A 119 1.30 -16.21 -2.66
CA ASN A 119 0.63 -17.38 -2.09
C ASN A 119 1.45 -18.68 -2.21
N ILE A 120 2.40 -18.76 -3.14
CA ILE A 120 3.23 -19.95 -3.36
C ILE A 120 4.66 -19.80 -2.83
N LEU A 121 5.11 -18.57 -2.53
CA LEU A 121 6.51 -18.25 -2.24
C LEU A 121 7.15 -19.09 -1.12
N THR A 122 6.42 -19.40 -0.04
CA THR A 122 6.92 -20.28 1.05
C THR A 122 6.76 -21.78 0.76
N ARG A 123 6.03 -22.13 -0.30
CA ARG A 123 5.73 -23.52 -0.69
C ARG A 123 6.63 -24.03 -1.81
N ILE A 124 7.41 -23.15 -2.43
CA ILE A 124 8.47 -23.48 -3.39
C ILE A 124 9.69 -23.92 -2.57
N SER A 125 10.26 -25.09 -2.88
CA SER A 125 11.46 -25.56 -2.18
C SER A 125 12.68 -24.72 -2.55
N ASN A 126 13.70 -24.62 -1.68
CA ASN A 126 14.91 -23.87 -2.02
C ASN A 126 15.62 -24.40 -3.26
N ASN A 127 15.57 -25.73 -3.49
CA ASN A 127 16.11 -26.34 -4.71
C ASN A 127 15.37 -25.85 -5.96
N ASP A 128 14.04 -25.71 -5.87
CA ASP A 128 13.25 -25.14 -6.96
C ASP A 128 13.58 -23.67 -7.17
N LYS A 129 13.63 -22.86 -6.10
CA LYS A 129 13.94 -21.42 -6.17
C LYS A 129 15.29 -21.16 -6.85
N ALA A 130 16.32 -21.93 -6.49
CA ALA A 130 17.67 -21.77 -7.03
C ALA A 130 17.78 -22.01 -8.55
N ARG A 131 16.73 -22.54 -9.20
CA ARG A 131 16.66 -22.72 -10.66
C ARG A 131 16.11 -21.50 -11.40
N TYR A 132 15.41 -20.60 -10.71
CA TYR A 132 14.67 -19.50 -11.34
C TYR A 132 15.31 -18.13 -11.05
N ASN A 133 15.39 -17.31 -12.10
CA ASN A 133 15.48 -15.86 -11.97
C ASN A 133 14.07 -15.30 -11.80
N ILE A 134 13.87 -14.35 -10.88
CA ILE A 134 12.55 -13.75 -10.66
C ILE A 134 12.54 -12.27 -11.00
N TYR A 135 11.50 -11.84 -11.73
CA TYR A 135 11.25 -10.45 -12.11
C TYR A 135 9.96 -9.99 -11.44
N LEU A 136 10.03 -8.95 -10.63
CA LEU A 136 8.90 -8.42 -9.86
C LEU A 136 8.50 -7.06 -10.44
N ASP A 137 7.54 -7.04 -11.37
CA ASP A 137 7.04 -5.82 -12.01
C ASP A 137 6.11 -5.04 -11.09
N GLU A 138 6.35 -3.74 -10.97
CA GLU A 138 5.74 -2.82 -10.00
C GLU A 138 5.91 -3.28 -8.53
N GLY A 139 6.79 -4.25 -8.27
CA GLY A 139 7.24 -4.70 -6.95
C GLY A 139 6.24 -5.57 -6.20
N ILE A 140 6.44 -5.67 -4.89
CA ILE A 140 5.55 -6.36 -3.96
C ILE A 140 5.30 -5.48 -2.73
N GLU A 141 4.09 -5.55 -2.17
CA GLU A 141 3.76 -4.80 -0.97
C GLU A 141 4.66 -5.24 0.20
N VAL A 142 5.38 -4.28 0.80
CA VAL A 142 6.34 -4.55 1.89
C VAL A 142 5.69 -5.07 3.16
N LEU A 143 4.40 -4.80 3.36
CA LEU A 143 3.75 -5.14 4.60
C LEU A 143 2.33 -5.64 4.40
N ASP A 144 1.91 -6.42 5.38
CA ASP A 144 0.51 -6.74 5.63
C ASP A 144 0.13 -6.26 7.03
N ARG A 145 -1.16 -6.05 7.29
CA ARG A 145 -1.63 -5.56 8.60
C ARG A 145 -2.94 -6.19 9.00
N VAL A 146 -3.05 -6.50 10.29
CA VAL A 146 -4.25 -7.09 10.87
C VAL A 146 -4.51 -6.47 12.24
N GLU A 147 -5.75 -6.08 12.48
CA GLU A 147 -6.25 -5.67 13.79
C GLU A 147 -7.37 -6.63 14.21
N ALA A 148 -7.19 -7.27 15.36
CA ALA A 148 -8.18 -8.14 15.98
C ALA A 148 -8.70 -7.48 17.26
N HIS A 149 -9.99 -7.19 17.32
CA HIS A 149 -10.68 -6.76 18.53
C HIS A 149 -11.28 -7.97 19.22
N THR A 150 -10.85 -8.27 20.44
CA THR A 150 -11.36 -9.44 21.19
C THR A 150 -12.23 -9.03 22.39
N GLY A 151 -12.53 -7.73 22.55
CA GLY A 151 -13.26 -7.18 23.70
C GLY A 151 -12.39 -7.16 24.96
N ARG A 152 -11.92 -8.35 25.40
CA ARG A 152 -10.89 -8.53 26.42
C ARG A 152 -9.87 -9.55 25.91
N ILE A 153 -8.59 -9.19 25.90
CA ILE A 153 -7.53 -10.16 25.61
C ILE A 153 -7.36 -11.02 26.85
N THR A 154 -7.78 -12.27 26.76
CA THR A 154 -7.71 -13.21 27.88
C THR A 154 -6.28 -13.61 28.20
N ARG A 155 -6.09 -14.20 29.38
CA ARG A 155 -4.80 -14.75 29.78
C ARG A 155 -4.36 -15.87 28.82
N GLU A 156 -5.30 -16.62 28.25
CA GLU A 156 -4.98 -17.64 27.25
C GLU A 156 -4.34 -17.02 26.00
N ILE A 157 -4.94 -15.98 25.41
CA ILE A 157 -4.39 -15.32 24.21
C ILE A 157 -3.01 -14.71 24.50
N LYS A 158 -2.82 -14.08 25.67
CA LYS A 158 -1.50 -13.58 26.07
C LYS A 158 -0.45 -14.68 26.22
N GLY A 159 -0.85 -15.90 26.58
CA GLY A 159 0.04 -17.05 26.66
C GLY A 159 0.43 -17.63 25.30
N LEU A 160 -0.29 -17.29 24.22
CA LEU A 160 -0.01 -17.77 22.87
C LEU A 160 1.09 -16.98 22.15
N LEU A 161 1.36 -15.76 22.61
CA LEU A 161 2.22 -14.79 21.93
C LEU A 161 3.29 -14.29 22.90
N ASP A 162 4.51 -14.16 22.40
CA ASP A 162 5.57 -13.41 23.08
C ASP A 162 5.64 -12.00 22.46
N TYR A 163 5.83 -10.97 23.29
CA TYR A 163 5.93 -9.58 22.85
C TYR A 163 7.17 -8.92 23.45
N ASP A 164 8.01 -8.37 22.58
CA ASP A 164 9.17 -7.59 22.96
C ASP A 164 8.79 -6.10 23.06
N ASN A 165 8.84 -5.56 24.28
CA ASN A 165 8.50 -4.15 24.53
C ASN A 165 9.49 -3.16 23.89
N GLU A 166 10.75 -3.55 23.71
CA GLU A 166 11.80 -2.68 23.17
C GLU A 166 11.66 -2.55 21.65
N THR A 167 11.56 -3.69 20.96
CA THR A 167 11.47 -3.72 19.49
C THR A 167 10.02 -3.55 18.99
N GLY A 168 9.04 -3.99 19.77
CA GLY A 168 7.65 -4.13 19.35
C GLY A 168 7.38 -5.41 18.54
N GLU A 169 8.33 -6.35 18.51
CA GLU A 169 8.19 -7.62 17.82
C GLU A 169 7.19 -8.55 18.54
N ILE A 170 6.37 -9.25 17.76
CA ILE A 170 5.43 -10.25 18.24
C ILE A 170 5.84 -11.60 17.65
N THR A 171 6.08 -12.59 18.51
CA THR A 171 6.41 -13.96 18.10
C THR A 171 5.44 -14.96 18.72
N ILE A 172 5.51 -16.21 18.25
CA ILE A 172 4.74 -17.30 18.84
C ILE A 172 5.33 -17.66 20.21
N GLY A 173 4.47 -17.73 21.22
CA GLY A 173 4.82 -18.13 22.58
C GLY A 173 5.49 -19.50 22.64
N ARG A 174 6.41 -19.67 23.59
CA ARG A 174 7.13 -20.94 23.76
C ARG A 174 6.17 -22.15 23.89
N GLY A 175 6.33 -23.13 23.00
CA GLY A 175 5.52 -24.35 22.98
C GLY A 175 4.14 -24.19 22.31
N GLN A 176 3.81 -23.03 21.75
CA GLN A 176 2.48 -22.73 21.19
C GLN A 176 2.41 -22.85 19.66
N ARG A 177 3.51 -23.25 19.01
CA ARG A 177 3.61 -23.28 17.53
C ARG A 177 2.54 -24.14 16.87
N GLU A 178 2.34 -25.37 17.35
CA GLU A 178 1.33 -26.28 16.80
C GLU A 178 -0.08 -25.71 16.95
N LEU A 179 -0.40 -25.12 18.12
CA LEU A 179 -1.69 -24.50 18.36
C LEU A 179 -1.93 -23.29 17.44
N ILE A 180 -0.94 -22.39 17.29
CA ILE A 180 -1.06 -21.24 16.37
C ILE A 180 -1.20 -21.72 14.91
N MET A 181 -0.50 -22.78 14.50
CA MET A 181 -0.67 -23.37 13.16
C MET A 181 -2.10 -23.89 12.95
N ASN A 182 -2.65 -24.61 13.93
CA ASN A 182 -4.03 -25.09 13.86
C ASN A 182 -5.05 -23.93 13.77
N ILE A 183 -4.80 -22.81 14.48
CA ILE A 183 -5.61 -21.59 14.40
C ILE A 183 -5.50 -20.92 13.02
N ALA A 184 -4.28 -20.87 12.47
CA ALA A 184 -4.00 -20.30 11.16
C ALA A 184 -4.73 -21.04 10.03
N GLU A 185 -4.80 -22.37 10.14
CA GLU A 185 -5.48 -23.27 9.19
C GLU A 185 -6.99 -23.36 9.41
N GLN A 186 -7.54 -22.75 10.46
CA GLN A 186 -8.95 -22.87 10.85
C GLN A 186 -9.40 -24.32 11.05
N ASN A 187 -8.55 -25.15 11.65
CA ASN A 187 -8.85 -26.55 11.89
C ASN A 187 -9.79 -26.69 13.11
N ASP A 188 -11.10 -26.52 12.88
CA ASP A 188 -12.16 -26.46 13.90
C ASP A 188 -12.14 -27.63 14.91
N ARG A 189 -11.66 -28.81 14.49
CA ARG A 189 -11.60 -30.00 15.35
C ARG A 189 -10.55 -29.88 16.47
N ALA A 190 -9.49 -29.10 16.27
CA ALA A 190 -8.41 -28.94 17.24
C ALA A 190 -8.69 -27.85 18.29
N LEU A 191 -9.62 -26.93 18.00
CA LEU A 191 -9.77 -25.69 18.77
C LEU A 191 -10.71 -25.81 19.97
N GLY A 192 -11.54 -26.86 20.03
CA GLY A 192 -12.61 -26.97 21.02
C GLY A 192 -13.52 -25.73 20.97
N THR A 193 -14.45 -25.58 21.90
CA THR A 193 -15.36 -24.42 22.00
C THR A 193 -14.67 -23.12 22.44
N ARG A 194 -13.49 -22.79 21.92
CA ARG A 194 -12.73 -21.56 22.24
C ARG A 194 -13.08 -20.44 21.26
N GLY A 195 -14.30 -19.90 21.39
CA GLY A 195 -14.89 -18.94 20.45
C GLY A 195 -14.07 -17.68 20.14
N GLU A 196 -13.21 -17.22 21.06
CA GLU A 196 -12.34 -16.05 20.82
C GLU A 196 -11.11 -16.35 19.95
N LEU A 197 -10.60 -17.60 19.97
CA LEU A 197 -9.46 -18.03 19.16
C LEU A 197 -9.84 -18.32 17.70
N CYS A 198 -11.13 -18.60 17.46
CA CYS A 198 -11.68 -18.82 16.13
C CYS A 198 -12.10 -17.51 15.43
N HIS A 199 -11.84 -16.35 16.02
CA HIS A 199 -12.13 -15.08 15.36
C HIS A 199 -11.28 -14.93 14.11
N SER A 200 -11.90 -14.64 12.96
CA SER A 200 -11.24 -14.60 11.64
C SER A 200 -9.98 -13.72 11.62
N LYS A 201 -10.01 -12.58 12.33
CA LYS A 201 -8.85 -11.69 12.48
C LYS A 201 -7.71 -12.27 13.32
N PHE A 202 -8.00 -13.09 14.33
CA PHE A 202 -6.93 -13.77 15.06
C PHE A 202 -6.31 -14.89 14.21
N SER A 203 -7.10 -15.61 13.41
CA SER A 203 -6.56 -16.54 12.40
C SER A 203 -5.68 -15.85 11.36
N GLU A 204 -6.00 -14.61 10.95
CA GLU A 204 -5.13 -13.80 10.10
C GLU A 204 -3.78 -13.47 10.79
N ILE A 205 -3.82 -13.09 12.08
CA ILE A 205 -2.59 -12.88 12.88
C ILE A 205 -1.78 -14.19 12.99
N ALA A 206 -2.44 -15.31 13.26
CA ALA A 206 -1.80 -16.62 13.36
C ALA A 206 -1.15 -17.04 12.03
N ARG A 207 -1.83 -16.81 10.89
CA ARG A 207 -1.26 -17.01 9.54
C ARG A 207 -0.03 -16.14 9.30
N MET A 208 -0.08 -14.88 9.74
CA MET A 208 1.06 -13.97 9.62
C MET A 208 2.26 -14.45 10.46
N LEU A 209 2.02 -14.86 11.72
CA LEU A 209 3.06 -15.34 12.65
C LEU A 209 3.67 -16.69 12.28
N THR A 210 2.90 -17.56 11.60
CA THR A 210 3.36 -18.88 11.16
C THR A 210 4.00 -18.85 9.78
N SER A 211 3.83 -17.75 9.05
CA SER A 211 4.42 -17.57 7.74
C SER A 211 5.89 -17.19 7.84
N ASP A 212 6.75 -17.91 7.15
CA ASP A 212 8.16 -17.53 6.97
C ASP A 212 8.34 -16.33 6.01
N LEU A 213 7.24 -15.70 5.54
CA LEU A 213 7.27 -14.47 4.73
C LEU A 213 7.40 -13.22 5.57
N TYR A 214 6.94 -13.22 6.83
CA TYR A 214 6.81 -12.00 7.60
C TYR A 214 7.56 -12.07 8.90
N ARG A 215 8.15 -10.93 9.27
CA ARG A 215 8.46 -10.63 10.65
C ARG A 215 7.38 -9.70 11.20
N VAL A 216 6.84 -10.04 12.37
CA VAL A 216 5.60 -9.43 12.87
C VAL A 216 5.91 -8.44 13.98
N TYR A 217 5.37 -7.23 13.86
CA TYR A 217 5.52 -6.15 14.84
C TYR A 217 4.15 -5.59 15.21
N GLY A 218 4.03 -4.92 16.35
CA GLY A 218 2.82 -4.16 16.66
C GLY A 218 2.59 -3.97 18.15
N THR A 219 1.33 -4.14 18.58
CA THR A 219 0.94 -3.89 19.97
C THR A 219 -0.10 -4.88 20.44
N ILE A 220 0.05 -5.35 21.68
CA ILE A 220 -0.95 -6.15 22.40
C ILE A 220 -1.57 -5.28 23.49
N GLY A 221 -2.80 -4.81 23.27
CA GLY A 221 -3.55 -3.97 24.22
C GLY A 221 -4.36 -4.78 25.24
N GLU A 222 -5.33 -4.13 25.88
CA GLU A 222 -6.30 -4.82 26.76
C GLU A 222 -7.46 -5.47 26.00
N GLY A 223 -7.84 -4.92 24.83
CA GLY A 223 -8.97 -5.41 24.03
C GLY A 223 -8.70 -5.55 22.53
N SER A 224 -7.45 -5.32 22.10
CA SER A 224 -7.06 -5.42 20.69
C SER A 224 -5.62 -5.86 20.51
N ILE A 225 -5.38 -6.71 19.51
CA ILE A 225 -4.05 -7.05 18.99
C ILE A 225 -3.92 -6.42 17.62
N ARG A 226 -2.83 -5.67 17.42
CA ARG A 226 -2.49 -5.04 16.14
C ARG A 226 -1.16 -5.58 15.68
N CYS A 227 -1.11 -6.10 14.46
CA CYS A 227 0.07 -6.70 13.86
C CYS A 227 0.34 -6.07 12.49
N VAL A 228 1.60 -5.70 12.25
CA VAL A 228 2.18 -5.39 10.95
C VAL A 228 3.18 -6.50 10.63
N GLY A 229 2.93 -7.25 9.57
CA GLY A 229 3.89 -8.23 9.04
C GLY A 229 4.76 -7.55 8.01
N MET A 230 6.05 -7.41 8.29
CA MET A 230 7.04 -6.88 7.36
C MET A 230 7.61 -8.01 6.51
N LEU A 231 7.56 -7.84 5.19
CA LEU A 231 7.99 -8.85 4.22
C LEU A 231 9.50 -9.07 4.32
N GLU A 232 9.88 -10.29 4.65
CA GLU A 232 11.25 -10.75 4.81
C GLU A 232 11.87 -11.10 3.45
N ALA A 233 13.17 -10.83 3.32
CA ALA A 233 13.90 -11.07 2.08
C ALA A 233 14.30 -12.54 1.90
N ASP A 234 14.40 -13.30 2.98
CA ASP A 234 15.00 -14.64 3.01
C ASP A 234 14.38 -15.58 1.96
N GLN A 235 13.06 -15.50 1.75
CA GLN A 235 12.35 -16.31 0.77
C GLN A 235 12.66 -15.93 -0.69
N PHE A 236 13.10 -14.70 -0.93
CA PHE A 236 13.50 -14.18 -2.25
C PHE A 236 14.98 -14.47 -2.52
N LEU A 237 15.85 -14.35 -1.52
CA LEU A 237 17.30 -14.56 -1.68
C LEU A 237 17.68 -16.02 -1.94
N ALA A 238 16.72 -16.95 -1.78
CA ALA A 238 16.87 -18.35 -2.17
C ALA A 238 16.69 -18.59 -3.69
N PHE A 239 16.24 -17.58 -4.45
CA PHE A 239 16.19 -17.65 -5.91
C PHE A 239 17.57 -17.43 -6.52
N LYS A 240 17.76 -17.88 -7.76
CA LYS A 240 19.02 -17.68 -8.50
C LYS A 240 19.38 -16.20 -8.62
N SER A 241 18.38 -15.38 -8.95
CA SER A 241 18.47 -13.93 -8.96
C SER A 241 17.10 -13.31 -8.70
N VAL A 242 17.10 -12.09 -8.17
CA VAL A 242 15.90 -11.30 -7.89
C VAL A 242 16.05 -9.94 -8.55
N ILE A 243 15.12 -9.59 -9.45
CA ILE A 243 15.09 -8.34 -10.19
C ILE A 243 13.81 -7.58 -9.83
N MET A 244 13.96 -6.42 -9.20
CA MET A 244 12.87 -5.53 -8.82
C MET A 244 12.65 -4.47 -9.90
N ILE A 245 11.49 -4.47 -10.57
CA ILE A 245 11.17 -3.50 -11.62
C ILE A 245 10.20 -2.47 -11.04
N VAL A 246 10.74 -1.45 -10.36
CA VAL A 246 9.94 -0.52 -9.57
C VAL A 246 10.46 0.89 -9.78
N ALA A 247 9.63 1.79 -10.32
CA ALA A 247 10.03 3.19 -10.41
C ALA A 247 10.26 3.78 -9.00
N LEU A 248 11.33 4.55 -8.82
CA LEU A 248 11.76 5.08 -7.52
C LEU A 248 12.01 3.97 -6.46
N PHE A 249 12.50 2.79 -6.89
CA PHE A 249 12.70 1.62 -6.02
C PHE A 249 13.46 1.92 -4.74
N GLU A 250 14.57 2.66 -4.82
CA GLU A 250 15.40 2.97 -3.65
C GLU A 250 14.68 3.84 -2.60
N GLN A 251 13.63 4.55 -3.01
CA GLN A 251 12.75 5.33 -2.14
C GLN A 251 11.52 4.52 -1.71
N SER A 252 11.48 3.21 -2.00
CA SER A 252 10.39 2.35 -1.54
C SER A 252 10.60 1.92 -0.09
N PRO A 253 9.52 1.78 0.70
CA PRO A 253 9.58 1.18 2.03
C PRO A 253 10.24 -0.22 2.06
N LEU A 254 10.08 -1.01 0.99
CA LEU A 254 10.69 -2.35 0.86
C LEU A 254 12.23 -2.25 0.81
N ALA A 255 12.76 -1.44 -0.09
CA ALA A 255 14.21 -1.27 -0.24
C ALA A 255 14.84 -0.74 1.04
N LEU A 256 14.22 0.27 1.66
CA LEU A 256 14.70 0.82 2.94
C LEU A 256 14.67 -0.22 4.06
N TYR A 257 13.60 -0.99 4.16
CA TYR A 257 13.48 -2.04 5.16
C TYR A 257 14.58 -3.09 4.98
N TRP A 258 14.68 -3.71 3.79
CA TRP A 258 15.67 -4.74 3.50
C TRP A 258 17.13 -4.27 3.65
N LYS A 259 17.43 -3.04 3.25
CA LYS A 259 18.75 -2.45 3.44
C LYS A 259 19.09 -2.28 4.92
N LYS A 260 18.16 -1.76 5.73
CA LYS A 260 18.41 -1.49 7.17
C LYS A 260 18.35 -2.75 8.03
N SER A 261 17.40 -3.65 7.79
CA SER A 261 17.17 -4.83 8.63
C SER A 261 18.06 -6.02 8.27
N LYS A 262 18.46 -6.15 6.99
CA LYS A 262 19.22 -7.30 6.48
C LYS A 262 20.56 -6.94 5.84
N GLY A 263 20.85 -5.66 5.66
CA GLY A 263 22.09 -5.24 4.98
C GLY A 263 22.12 -5.60 3.49
N ILE A 264 20.96 -5.85 2.87
CA ILE A 264 20.88 -6.23 1.46
C ILE A 264 21.42 -5.11 0.58
N LYS A 265 22.25 -5.50 -0.38
CA LYS A 265 22.79 -4.59 -1.39
C LYS A 265 21.94 -4.67 -2.64
N PHE A 266 21.53 -3.49 -3.09
CA PHE A 266 20.79 -3.33 -4.33
C PHE A 266 21.76 -2.86 -5.42
N GLU A 267 21.71 -3.50 -6.59
CA GLU A 267 22.52 -3.15 -7.74
C GLU A 267 21.60 -2.86 -8.92
N GLU A 268 21.88 -1.80 -9.68
CA GLU A 268 21.13 -1.53 -10.90
C GLU A 268 21.34 -2.70 -11.88
N LEU A 269 20.27 -3.13 -12.54
CA LEU A 269 20.34 -4.20 -13.52
C LEU A 269 21.07 -3.68 -14.76
N ASN A 270 22.13 -4.37 -15.17
CA ASN A 270 22.76 -4.09 -16.46
C ASN A 270 21.79 -4.42 -17.60
N HIS A 271 21.52 -3.45 -18.47
CA HIS A 271 20.67 -3.61 -19.64
C HIS A 271 21.32 -2.94 -20.85
N SER A 272 21.07 -3.48 -22.05
CA SER A 272 21.68 -3.01 -23.30
C SER A 272 20.96 -1.83 -23.94
N CYS A 273 19.70 -1.58 -23.57
CA CYS A 273 18.88 -0.53 -24.16
C CYS A 273 19.01 0.81 -23.44
N THR A 274 18.93 1.94 -24.16
CA THR A 274 18.75 3.25 -23.52
C THR A 274 17.28 3.41 -23.11
N LEU A 275 17.04 3.60 -21.82
CA LEU A 275 15.71 3.81 -21.28
C LEU A 275 15.31 5.28 -21.38
N PHE A 276 14.05 5.53 -21.74
CA PHE A 276 13.53 6.88 -21.90
C PHE A 276 13.41 7.56 -20.53
N ASP A 277 14.08 8.69 -20.34
CA ASP A 277 14.04 9.46 -19.10
C ASP A 277 12.92 10.50 -19.14
N THR A 278 11.71 10.05 -18.78
CA THR A 278 10.52 10.91 -18.73
C THR A 278 10.71 12.14 -17.85
N HIS A 279 11.57 12.08 -16.82
CA HIS A 279 11.83 13.22 -15.93
C HIS A 279 12.52 14.37 -16.68
N LYS A 280 13.49 14.04 -17.52
CA LYS A 280 14.27 15.01 -18.32
C LYS A 280 13.54 15.44 -19.58
N GLU A 281 13.09 14.45 -20.35
CA GLU A 281 12.57 14.67 -21.70
C GLU A 281 11.24 15.43 -21.67
N LYS A 282 10.42 15.25 -20.63
CA LYS A 282 9.08 15.84 -20.54
C LYS A 282 8.90 16.83 -19.41
N GLY A 283 9.88 17.00 -18.53
CA GLY A 283 9.67 17.83 -17.34
C GLY A 283 9.29 19.27 -17.68
N HIS A 284 9.88 19.85 -18.74
CA HIS A 284 9.56 21.19 -19.24
C HIS A 284 8.11 21.39 -19.72
N LEU A 285 7.38 20.30 -20.02
CA LEU A 285 5.97 20.33 -20.42
C LEU A 285 5.01 20.36 -19.23
N ILE A 286 5.52 20.13 -18.02
CA ILE A 286 4.70 19.87 -16.84
C ILE A 286 4.45 21.13 -16.03
N SER A 287 3.19 21.34 -15.66
CA SER A 287 2.76 22.32 -14.66
C SER A 287 2.08 21.61 -13.50
N VAL A 288 2.48 21.91 -12.26
CA VAL A 288 2.01 21.24 -11.06
C VAL A 288 1.32 22.22 -10.11
N TYR A 289 0.10 21.87 -9.71
CA TYR A 289 -0.70 22.58 -8.71
C TYR A 289 -0.97 21.69 -7.50
N HIS A 290 -1.23 22.30 -6.34
CA HIS A 290 -1.84 21.62 -5.19
C HIS A 290 -3.19 22.24 -4.83
N VAL A 291 -4.13 21.49 -4.24
CA VAL A 291 -5.47 22.03 -3.93
C VAL A 291 -5.63 22.45 -2.46
N LEU A 292 -5.15 21.63 -1.53
CA LEU A 292 -5.23 21.91 -0.10
C LEU A 292 -4.35 23.10 0.28
N HIS A 293 -4.71 23.79 1.36
CA HIS A 293 -3.88 24.84 1.93
C HIS A 293 -2.46 24.31 2.27
N PRO A 294 -1.39 25.11 2.14
CA PRO A 294 -0.02 24.69 2.45
C PRO A 294 0.19 24.09 3.85
N ASP A 295 -0.63 24.52 4.81
CA ASP A 295 -0.60 23.97 6.17
C ASP A 295 -1.12 22.53 6.25
N ASP A 296 -1.91 22.06 5.29
CA ASP A 296 -2.63 20.79 5.37
C ASP A 296 -1.96 19.67 4.56
N ASN A 297 -1.86 18.50 5.19
CA ASN A 297 -1.37 17.28 4.52
C ASN A 297 -2.55 16.49 3.97
N ALA A 298 -2.37 15.82 2.83
CA ALA A 298 -3.42 14.97 2.31
C ALA A 298 -3.53 13.70 3.15
N SER A 299 -4.55 13.68 4.00
CA SER A 299 -4.88 12.55 4.86
C SER A 299 -6.39 12.40 4.90
N LYS A 300 -6.86 11.17 5.11
CA LYS A 300 -8.29 10.88 5.30
C LYS A 300 -8.92 11.84 6.32
N ALA A 301 -8.23 12.08 7.44
CA ALA A 301 -8.70 12.97 8.48
C ALA A 301 -8.91 14.42 8.01
N VAL A 302 -8.09 14.94 7.10
CA VAL A 302 -8.24 16.29 6.53
C VAL A 302 -9.41 16.31 5.56
N ILE A 303 -9.41 15.43 4.55
CA ILE A 303 -10.41 15.46 3.47
C ILE A 303 -11.84 15.14 3.93
N THR A 304 -12.02 14.40 5.03
CA THR A 304 -13.35 14.13 5.61
C THR A 304 -13.83 15.21 6.58
N THR A 305 -13.01 16.24 6.84
CA THR A 305 -13.40 17.38 7.68
C THR A 305 -14.43 18.25 6.98
N GLU A 306 -15.28 18.92 7.75
CA GLU A 306 -16.16 19.96 7.24
C GLU A 306 -15.56 21.34 7.48
N LEU A 307 -15.44 22.10 6.40
CA LEU A 307 -15.17 23.53 6.41
C LEU A 307 -16.45 24.23 6.00
N GLU A 308 -16.92 25.15 6.83
CA GLU A 308 -18.11 25.98 6.51
C GLU A 308 -19.36 25.15 6.13
N GLY A 309 -19.52 23.98 6.75
CA GLY A 309 -20.66 23.08 6.51
C GLY A 309 -20.52 22.16 5.30
N VAL A 310 -19.40 22.22 4.57
CA VAL A 310 -19.13 21.38 3.39
C VAL A 310 -17.90 20.52 3.64
N LYS A 311 -17.95 19.24 3.23
CA LYS A 311 -16.79 18.35 3.32
C LYS A 311 -15.66 18.87 2.43
N VAL A 312 -14.42 18.88 2.95
CA VAL A 312 -13.22 19.31 2.22
C VAL A 312 -13.11 18.60 0.88
N PHE A 313 -13.38 17.30 0.81
CA PHE A 313 -13.30 16.59 -0.46
C PHE A 313 -14.27 17.08 -1.54
N LEU A 314 -15.46 17.55 -1.16
CA LEU A 314 -16.43 18.11 -2.11
C LEU A 314 -15.91 19.44 -2.66
N GLN A 315 -15.31 20.26 -1.80
CA GLN A 315 -14.66 21.51 -2.21
C GLN A 315 -13.48 21.24 -3.15
N VAL A 316 -12.64 20.23 -2.85
CA VAL A 316 -11.54 19.80 -3.73
C VAL A 316 -12.09 19.42 -5.11
N GLY A 317 -13.12 18.56 -5.15
CA GLY A 317 -13.73 18.12 -6.41
C GLY A 317 -14.25 19.29 -7.25
N LYS A 318 -14.96 20.22 -6.60
CA LYS A 318 -15.47 21.44 -7.25
C LYS A 318 -14.35 22.32 -7.82
N ILE A 319 -13.30 22.59 -7.05
CA ILE A 319 -12.16 23.41 -7.50
C ILE A 319 -11.49 22.79 -8.74
N VAL A 320 -11.28 21.47 -8.73
CA VAL A 320 -10.67 20.75 -9.86
C VAL A 320 -11.58 20.77 -11.08
N GLU A 321 -12.88 20.56 -10.89
CA GLU A 321 -13.87 20.60 -11.97
C GLU A 321 -13.93 21.99 -12.60
N GLU A 322 -14.08 23.05 -11.80
CA GLU A 322 -14.13 24.43 -12.30
C GLU A 322 -12.86 24.78 -13.07
N PHE A 323 -11.69 24.39 -12.58
CA PHE A 323 -10.42 24.65 -13.23
C PHE A 323 -10.34 24.02 -14.63
N PHE A 324 -10.64 22.73 -14.77
CA PHE A 324 -10.56 22.07 -16.07
C PHE A 324 -11.74 22.39 -17.00
N ALA A 325 -12.93 22.68 -16.45
CA ALA A 325 -14.11 23.08 -17.23
C ALA A 325 -13.93 24.47 -17.86
N VAL A 326 -13.41 25.44 -17.11
CA VAL A 326 -13.12 26.79 -17.64
C VAL A 326 -12.13 26.72 -18.81
N GLU A 327 -11.17 25.79 -18.75
CA GLU A 327 -10.19 25.60 -19.82
C GLU A 327 -10.67 24.65 -20.94
N GLY A 328 -11.87 24.06 -20.82
CA GLY A 328 -12.40 23.08 -21.78
C GLY A 328 -11.52 21.82 -21.92
N LYS A 329 -10.70 21.51 -20.90
CA LYS A 329 -9.66 20.48 -20.97
C LYS A 329 -10.21 19.13 -20.53
N LYS A 330 -10.02 18.10 -21.37
CA LYS A 330 -10.20 16.71 -20.95
C LYS A 330 -9.14 16.38 -19.89
N TYR A 331 -9.55 15.76 -18.80
CA TYR A 331 -8.65 15.30 -17.75
C TYR A 331 -9.11 13.95 -17.18
N CYS A 332 -8.20 13.30 -16.47
CA CYS A 332 -8.44 12.07 -15.72
C CYS A 332 -8.12 12.27 -14.24
N TYR A 333 -8.71 11.46 -13.35
CA TYR A 333 -8.50 11.64 -11.91
C TYR A 333 -8.51 10.33 -11.13
N ALA A 334 -7.76 10.27 -10.03
CA ALA A 334 -7.81 9.16 -9.07
C ALA A 334 -8.24 9.65 -7.69
N VAL A 335 -9.09 8.89 -7.00
CA VAL A 335 -9.68 9.27 -5.70
C VAL A 335 -10.06 8.02 -4.91
N ASN A 336 -9.98 8.05 -3.57
CA ASN A 336 -10.35 6.89 -2.77
C ASN A 336 -11.87 6.60 -2.85
N ASN A 337 -12.25 5.34 -2.63
CA ASN A 337 -13.66 4.92 -2.70
C ASN A 337 -14.56 5.53 -1.61
N PHE A 338 -13.99 5.96 -0.48
CA PHE A 338 -14.79 6.52 0.63
C PHE A 338 -15.28 7.95 0.38
N PHE A 339 -14.99 8.53 -0.79
CA PHE A 339 -15.53 9.82 -1.22
C PHE A 339 -17.02 9.72 -1.63
N GLY A 340 -17.63 8.53 -1.59
CA GLY A 340 -19.04 8.30 -1.89
C GLY A 340 -19.30 8.00 -3.37
N ASN A 341 -20.56 7.71 -3.70
CA ASN A 341 -20.96 7.37 -5.07
C ASN A 341 -20.83 8.62 -5.97
N PRO A 342 -20.25 8.52 -7.18
CA PRO A 342 -19.76 9.70 -7.92
C PRO A 342 -20.81 10.67 -8.48
N GLN A 343 -22.10 10.36 -8.39
CA GLN A 343 -23.08 10.96 -9.29
C GLN A 343 -23.47 12.41 -8.96
N ASP A 344 -23.25 12.89 -7.73
CA ASP A 344 -23.79 14.21 -7.34
C ASP A 344 -22.76 15.33 -7.19
N ASN A 345 -21.45 15.03 -7.04
CA ASN A 345 -20.44 16.06 -6.74
C ASN A 345 -18.99 15.67 -7.13
N MET A 346 -18.81 14.70 -8.01
CA MET A 346 -17.47 14.31 -8.45
C MET A 346 -17.06 15.04 -9.73
N PRO A 347 -15.74 15.22 -9.95
CA PRO A 347 -15.24 15.79 -11.19
C PRO A 347 -15.70 14.95 -12.40
N THR A 348 -16.09 15.59 -13.51
CA THR A 348 -16.61 14.96 -14.73
C THR A 348 -15.55 14.26 -15.57
N GLY A 349 -14.28 14.38 -15.19
CA GLY A 349 -13.15 13.74 -15.86
C GLY A 349 -13.20 12.21 -15.86
N GLU A 350 -12.22 11.61 -16.51
CA GLU A 350 -12.14 10.16 -16.62
C GLU A 350 -11.56 9.53 -15.34
N LYS A 351 -12.37 8.77 -14.60
CA LYS A 351 -11.95 8.19 -13.32
C LYS A 351 -10.97 7.03 -13.51
N MET A 352 -9.83 7.12 -12.82
CA MET A 352 -8.86 6.05 -12.63
C MET A 352 -9.09 5.32 -11.30
N PRO A 353 -8.75 4.01 -11.23
CA PRO A 353 -8.59 3.35 -9.94
C PRO A 353 -7.38 3.92 -9.20
N VAL A 354 -7.45 3.96 -7.86
CA VAL A 354 -6.31 4.41 -7.02
C VAL A 354 -5.07 3.53 -7.24
N LYS A 355 -5.29 2.22 -7.40
CA LYS A 355 -4.25 1.28 -7.85
C LYS A 355 -4.36 1.13 -9.37
N CYS A 356 -3.67 2.00 -10.10
CA CYS A 356 -3.67 2.03 -11.57
C CYS A 356 -2.38 1.47 -12.20
N ALA A 357 -1.53 0.83 -11.38
CA ALA A 357 -0.32 0.18 -11.86
C ALA A 357 -0.64 -0.83 -12.98
N GLY A 358 0.15 -0.79 -14.06
CA GLY A 358 -0.04 -1.64 -15.24
C GLY A 358 -1.19 -1.26 -16.21
N LEU A 359 -2.00 -0.24 -15.94
CA LEU A 359 -3.09 0.17 -16.85
C LEU A 359 -2.63 1.26 -17.85
N ASN A 360 -3.21 1.27 -19.06
CA ASN A 360 -2.81 2.18 -20.16
C ASN A 360 -3.96 3.03 -20.75
N ASN A 361 -5.16 2.98 -20.16
CA ASN A 361 -6.37 3.57 -20.76
C ASN A 361 -6.35 5.10 -20.89
N TRP A 362 -5.47 5.78 -20.16
CA TRP A 362 -5.44 7.26 -20.05
C TRP A 362 -4.26 7.92 -20.75
N LYS A 363 -3.47 7.17 -21.53
CA LYS A 363 -2.24 7.66 -22.19
C LYS A 363 -2.47 8.80 -23.19
N ASP A 364 -3.71 9.06 -23.58
CA ASP A 364 -4.06 10.10 -24.55
C ASP A 364 -4.56 11.39 -23.87
N ILE A 365 -4.64 11.43 -22.54
CA ILE A 365 -5.12 12.57 -21.75
C ILE A 365 -3.93 13.31 -21.15
N ASP A 366 -3.86 14.63 -21.31
CA ASP A 366 -2.72 15.44 -20.82
C ASP A 366 -2.86 15.93 -19.39
N ASN A 367 -4.09 15.95 -18.89
CA ASN A 367 -4.40 16.57 -17.61
C ASN A 367 -4.79 15.50 -16.59
N VAL A 368 -4.21 15.57 -15.40
CA VAL A 368 -4.41 14.55 -14.37
C VAL A 368 -4.59 15.17 -12.98
N ALA A 369 -5.59 14.68 -12.24
CA ALA A 369 -5.83 15.02 -10.85
C ALA A 369 -5.60 13.80 -9.93
N ALA A 370 -4.49 13.75 -9.22
CA ALA A 370 -4.19 12.71 -8.24
C ALA A 370 -4.74 13.11 -6.86
N LEU A 371 -6.00 12.75 -6.61
CA LEU A 371 -6.80 13.16 -5.45
C LEU A 371 -6.96 12.05 -4.39
N SER A 372 -6.20 10.96 -4.49
CA SER A 372 -6.21 9.89 -3.52
C SER A 372 -5.30 10.19 -2.33
N THR A 373 -5.77 9.88 -1.13
CA THR A 373 -4.93 9.78 0.06
C THR A 373 -4.42 8.35 0.21
N CYS A 374 -3.10 8.18 0.29
CA CYS A 374 -2.45 6.86 0.28
C CYS A 374 -1.80 6.49 1.63
N LEU A 375 -2.10 7.23 2.69
CA LEU A 375 -1.44 7.05 3.98
C LEU A 375 -1.97 5.83 4.73
N PRO A 376 -1.09 5.07 5.39
CA PRO A 376 -1.52 4.01 6.27
C PRO A 376 -2.13 4.59 7.54
N GLU A 377 -2.78 3.72 8.31
CA GLU A 377 -3.32 4.05 9.62
C GLU A 377 -2.22 4.53 10.57
N THR A 378 -2.55 5.43 11.50
CA THR A 378 -1.57 6.06 12.40
C THR A 378 -0.72 5.05 13.15
N TRP A 379 -1.32 3.97 13.66
CA TRP A 379 -0.59 2.95 14.40
C TRP A 379 0.40 2.17 13.52
N VAL A 380 0.06 1.93 12.25
CA VAL A 380 0.96 1.30 11.27
C VAL A 380 2.13 2.23 10.96
N LYS A 381 1.83 3.52 10.75
CA LYS A 381 2.85 4.56 10.55
C LYS A 381 3.83 4.58 11.73
N ASP A 382 3.33 4.55 12.97
CA ASP A 382 4.17 4.63 14.16
C ASP A 382 5.11 3.41 14.26
N VAL A 383 4.61 2.21 13.93
CA VAL A 383 5.43 0.99 13.84
C VAL A 383 6.51 1.13 12.79
N ILE A 384 6.17 1.56 11.56
CA ILE A 384 7.15 1.64 10.46
C ILE A 384 8.19 2.73 10.72
N ILE A 385 7.79 3.89 11.25
CA ILE A 385 8.73 4.96 11.63
C ILE A 385 9.76 4.45 12.62
N LYS A 386 9.30 3.72 13.66
CA LYS A 386 10.19 3.12 14.65
C LYS A 386 11.15 2.11 14.01
N LEU A 387 10.62 1.22 13.16
CA LEU A 387 11.41 0.17 12.51
C LEU A 387 12.44 0.71 11.51
N LEU A 388 12.04 1.69 10.71
CA LEU A 388 12.91 2.26 9.69
C LEU A 388 13.79 3.37 10.25
N GLY A 389 13.53 3.90 11.45
CA GLY A 389 14.26 5.03 12.01
C GLY A 389 14.22 6.25 11.08
N VAL A 390 13.04 6.54 10.52
CA VAL A 390 12.81 7.70 9.64
C VAL A 390 11.91 8.70 10.34
N SER A 391 12.02 9.98 10.00
CA SER A 391 11.11 11.00 10.49
C SER A 391 9.69 10.79 9.96
N GLY A 392 8.71 11.40 10.62
CA GLY A 392 7.33 11.39 10.14
C GLY A 392 7.19 11.95 8.73
N GLN A 393 7.94 13.01 8.41
CA GLN A 393 7.92 13.67 7.10
C GLN A 393 8.51 12.78 6.00
N GLU A 394 9.67 12.18 6.25
CA GLU A 394 10.27 11.21 5.31
C GLU A 394 9.32 10.05 5.06
N PHE A 395 8.69 9.50 6.11
CA PHE A 395 7.67 8.45 5.95
C PHE A 395 6.50 8.90 5.06
N TYR A 396 6.00 10.13 5.26
CA TYR A 396 4.94 10.69 4.43
C TYR A 396 5.35 10.73 2.96
N GLN A 397 6.57 11.17 2.66
CA GLN A 397 7.09 11.23 1.29
C GLN A 397 7.23 9.84 0.69
N LEU A 398 7.94 8.93 1.37
CA LEU A 398 8.20 7.56 0.91
C LEU A 398 6.90 6.81 0.57
N TRP A 399 5.89 6.92 1.43
CA TRP A 399 4.66 6.13 1.28
C TRP A 399 3.70 6.72 0.25
N ARG A 400 3.57 8.05 0.22
CA ARG A 400 2.58 8.74 -0.60
C ARG A 400 3.04 8.93 -2.02
N MET A 401 4.32 9.25 -2.20
CA MET A 401 4.85 9.65 -3.50
C MET A 401 4.70 8.54 -4.55
N ALA A 402 4.87 7.26 -4.16
CA ALA A 402 4.72 6.14 -5.09
C ALA A 402 3.33 6.10 -5.75
N GLY A 403 2.25 6.24 -4.97
CA GLY A 403 0.89 6.20 -5.50
C GLY A 403 0.56 7.42 -6.38
N THR A 404 0.98 8.60 -5.96
CA THR A 404 0.77 9.85 -6.70
C THR A 404 1.57 9.86 -8.00
N TYR A 405 2.84 9.47 -7.95
CA TYR A 405 3.72 9.34 -9.11
C TYR A 405 3.18 8.32 -10.11
N GLN A 406 2.70 7.16 -9.64
CA GLN A 406 2.07 6.16 -10.50
C GLN A 406 0.82 6.70 -11.18
N THR A 407 -0.05 7.41 -10.46
CA THR A 407 -1.27 8.01 -11.02
C THR A 407 -0.95 9.01 -12.13
N VAL A 408 -0.03 9.94 -11.86
CA VAL A 408 0.44 10.92 -12.84
C VAL A 408 1.06 10.22 -14.05
N GLY A 409 1.79 9.14 -13.82
CA GLY A 409 2.42 8.34 -14.88
C GLY A 409 1.49 7.58 -15.82
N ARG A 410 0.16 7.62 -15.61
CA ARG A 410 -0.83 6.95 -16.49
C ARG A 410 -1.44 7.85 -17.55
N CYS A 411 -1.16 9.15 -17.49
CA CYS A 411 -1.60 10.11 -18.51
C CYS A 411 -0.63 10.14 -19.72
N SER A 412 -0.73 11.16 -20.58
CA SER A 412 0.15 11.35 -21.75
C SER A 412 1.63 11.52 -21.43
N LEU A 413 1.98 11.69 -20.16
CA LEU A 413 3.35 11.62 -19.68
C LEU A 413 4.04 10.33 -20.13
N ARG A 414 3.31 9.21 -20.26
CA ARG A 414 3.84 7.91 -20.70
C ARG A 414 4.02 7.80 -22.22
N ASN A 415 3.31 8.62 -23.01
CA ASN A 415 3.33 8.56 -24.46
C ASN A 415 4.53 9.34 -25.01
N ARG A 416 5.61 8.66 -25.40
CA ARG A 416 6.89 9.30 -25.80
C ARG A 416 6.76 10.34 -26.89
N ASP A 417 5.85 10.14 -27.83
CA ASP A 417 5.70 10.99 -29.01
C ASP A 417 4.84 12.24 -28.74
N LYS A 418 4.19 12.31 -27.58
CA LYS A 418 3.28 13.39 -27.22
C LYS A 418 3.99 14.52 -26.48
N ASN A 419 3.96 15.72 -27.06
CA ASN A 419 4.65 16.92 -26.56
C ASN A 419 3.69 18.04 -26.12
N ASP A 420 2.41 17.73 -25.94
CA ASP A 420 1.44 18.69 -25.43
C ASP A 420 1.74 19.06 -23.95
N PRO A 421 1.39 20.29 -23.51
CA PRO A 421 1.51 20.68 -22.11
C PRO A 421 0.70 19.77 -21.18
N ILE A 422 1.31 19.35 -20.08
CA ILE A 422 0.73 18.43 -19.10
C ILE A 422 0.42 19.20 -17.82
N THR A 423 -0.84 19.20 -17.40
CA THR A 423 -1.25 19.79 -16.12
C THR A 423 -1.49 18.71 -15.07
N ILE A 424 -0.77 18.80 -13.97
CA ILE A 424 -0.89 17.91 -12.82
C ILE A 424 -1.51 18.67 -11.65
N VAL A 425 -2.59 18.13 -11.09
CA VAL A 425 -3.20 18.61 -9.85
C VAL A 425 -3.06 17.53 -8.78
N VAL A 426 -2.49 17.88 -7.64
CA VAL A 426 -2.35 16.98 -6.48
C VAL A 426 -2.98 17.57 -5.23
N LEU A 427 -3.11 16.79 -4.16
CA LEU A 427 -3.81 17.27 -2.96
C LEU A 427 -3.00 18.30 -2.17
N SER A 428 -1.73 18.04 -1.85
CA SER A 428 -0.97 18.93 -0.96
C SER A 428 0.26 19.54 -1.62
N GLN A 429 0.73 20.65 -1.03
CA GLN A 429 1.93 21.34 -1.49
C GLN A 429 3.17 20.44 -1.51
N GLU A 430 3.37 19.59 -0.51
CA GLU A 430 4.52 18.68 -0.46
C GLU A 430 4.59 17.76 -1.69
N GLU A 431 3.48 17.15 -2.11
CA GLU A 431 3.45 16.34 -3.34
C GLU A 431 3.78 17.17 -4.57
N ALA A 432 3.22 18.37 -4.67
CA ALA A 432 3.44 19.22 -5.83
C ALA A 432 4.92 19.61 -5.95
N LYS A 433 5.56 19.92 -4.81
CA LYS A 433 6.99 20.21 -4.72
C LYS A 433 7.84 18.99 -5.04
N ASP A 434 7.47 17.80 -4.54
CA ASP A 434 8.24 16.58 -4.78
C ASP A 434 8.13 16.13 -6.25
N LEU A 435 6.96 16.25 -6.88
CA LEU A 435 6.82 16.05 -8.32
C LEU A 435 7.63 17.08 -9.11
N HIS A 436 7.55 18.35 -8.75
CA HIS A 436 8.31 19.42 -9.42
C HIS A 436 9.83 19.18 -9.35
N LYS A 437 10.34 18.66 -8.22
CA LYS A 437 11.75 18.28 -8.08
C LYS A 437 12.13 17.09 -8.97
N LEU A 438 11.22 16.14 -9.18
CA LEU A 438 11.48 14.98 -10.05
C LEU A 438 11.51 15.36 -11.53
N PHE A 439 10.63 16.25 -11.99
CA PHE A 439 10.49 16.59 -13.40
C PHE A 439 11.30 17.84 -13.76
N GLU A 440 12.42 17.66 -14.47
CA GLU A 440 13.36 18.73 -14.78
C GLU A 440 12.73 19.80 -15.69
N GLY A 441 12.80 21.07 -15.27
CA GLY A 441 12.20 22.19 -16.01
C GLY A 441 10.69 22.36 -15.84
N SER A 442 10.03 21.52 -15.02
CA SER A 442 8.61 21.69 -14.71
C SER A 442 8.32 22.99 -13.97
N LYS A 443 7.05 23.40 -13.91
CA LYS A 443 6.62 24.62 -13.21
C LYS A 443 5.74 24.28 -12.02
N TYR A 444 6.09 24.77 -10.84
CA TYR A 444 5.21 24.77 -9.68
C TYR A 444 4.36 26.05 -9.65
N LEU A 445 3.04 25.92 -9.77
CA LEU A 445 2.13 27.05 -9.94
C LEU A 445 1.34 27.40 -8.68
N GLY A 446 1.62 26.74 -7.55
CA GLY A 446 1.05 27.07 -6.26
C GLY A 446 -0.29 26.38 -5.96
N GLN A 447 -1.08 27.04 -5.13
CA GLN A 447 -2.39 26.53 -4.72
C GLN A 447 -3.42 26.80 -5.81
N LEU A 448 -4.16 25.76 -6.19
CA LEU A 448 -5.33 25.86 -7.04
C LEU A 448 -6.56 26.19 -6.18
N GLY A 449 -7.22 27.28 -6.54
CA GLY A 449 -8.30 27.85 -5.74
C GLY A 449 -7.81 28.42 -4.40
N ASN A 450 -8.76 28.72 -3.51
CA ASN A 450 -8.50 29.37 -2.22
C ASN A 450 -9.01 28.52 -1.05
N MET A 451 -8.61 27.25 -0.99
CA MET A 451 -9.01 26.35 0.10
C MET A 451 -8.44 26.86 1.44
N PRO A 452 -9.27 27.08 2.47
CA PRO A 452 -8.79 27.51 3.78
C PRO A 452 -8.11 26.38 4.56
N SER A 453 -7.26 26.75 5.51
CA SER A 453 -6.52 25.81 6.36
C SER A 453 -7.44 25.05 7.32
N VAL A 454 -7.53 23.73 7.16
CA VAL A 454 -8.24 22.82 8.08
C VAL A 454 -7.59 22.82 9.44
N LYS A 455 -6.25 22.85 9.51
CA LYS A 455 -5.52 22.97 10.79
C LYS A 455 -5.93 24.23 11.55
N GLN A 456 -5.95 25.40 10.89
CA GLN A 456 -6.33 26.66 11.54
C GLN A 456 -7.81 26.69 11.94
N PHE A 457 -8.69 26.13 11.10
CA PHE A 457 -10.11 25.99 11.41
C PHE A 457 -10.37 25.07 12.62
N ARG A 458 -9.59 24.00 12.75
CA ARG A 458 -9.65 23.11 13.92
C ARG A 458 -9.09 23.78 15.17
N SER A 459 -8.02 24.57 15.08
CA SER A 459 -7.49 25.30 16.24
C SER A 459 -8.43 26.41 16.71
N SER A 460 -9.09 27.13 15.79
CA SER A 460 -10.10 28.16 16.15
C SER A 460 -11.40 27.57 16.72
N LYS A 461 -11.77 26.33 16.32
CA LYS A 461 -12.82 25.58 17.02
C LYS A 461 -12.35 24.98 18.35
N LYS A 462 -11.09 24.52 18.46
CA LYS A 462 -10.50 24.01 19.71
C LYS A 462 -10.30 25.10 20.76
N SER A 463 -10.06 26.36 20.36
CA SER A 463 -10.07 27.51 21.27
C SER A 463 -11.47 27.87 21.80
N LYS A 464 -12.50 27.10 21.42
CA LYS A 464 -13.81 27.05 22.08
C LYS A 464 -14.11 25.67 22.69
N LYS A 465 -13.12 24.97 23.28
CA LYS A 465 -13.46 24.06 24.39
C LYS A 465 -13.77 24.92 25.61
N ALA A 466 -14.99 25.46 25.67
CA ALA A 466 -15.49 26.18 26.85
C ALA A 466 -15.58 25.29 28.10
N TYR A 467 -15.41 23.96 27.96
CA TYR A 467 -15.62 22.99 29.03
C TYR A 467 -14.46 22.02 29.19
N SER A 468 -13.94 21.94 30.40
CA SER A 468 -12.96 20.94 30.81
C SER A 468 -13.58 19.53 30.88
N VAL A 469 -12.75 18.48 30.97
CA VAL A 469 -13.23 17.11 31.22
C VAL A 469 -14.10 17.02 32.49
N PRO A 470 -13.72 17.66 33.62
CA PRO A 470 -14.59 17.81 34.79
C PRO A 470 -15.97 18.41 34.48
N ASP A 471 -16.04 19.45 33.65
CA ASP A 471 -17.31 20.10 33.31
C ASP A 471 -18.20 19.21 32.47
N ASN A 472 -17.61 18.43 31.55
CA ASN A 472 -18.34 17.43 30.77
C ASN A 472 -18.94 16.35 31.68
N ASN A 473 -18.16 15.86 32.65
CA ASN A 473 -18.62 14.85 33.62
C ASN A 473 -19.70 15.41 34.55
N ALA A 474 -19.55 16.65 35.00
CA ALA A 474 -20.53 17.32 35.85
C ALA A 474 -21.86 17.57 35.11
N PHE A 475 -21.82 17.98 33.84
CA PHE A 475 -23.03 18.11 33.02
C PHE A 475 -23.74 16.77 32.82
N TYR A 476 -22.97 15.70 32.56
CA TYR A 476 -23.54 14.36 32.40
C TYR A 476 -24.28 13.91 33.66
N ARG A 477 -23.70 14.14 34.85
CA ARG A 477 -24.36 13.85 36.13
C ARG A 477 -25.60 14.69 36.35
N TYR A 478 -25.54 15.99 36.06
CA TYR A 478 -26.69 16.90 36.11
C TYR A 478 -27.85 16.39 35.24
N ARG A 479 -27.58 16.11 33.96
CA ARG A 479 -28.58 15.61 33.00
C ARG A 479 -29.19 14.29 33.47
N LYS A 480 -28.35 13.35 33.93
CA LYS A 480 -28.82 12.05 34.44
C LYS A 480 -29.76 12.21 35.64
N ASN A 481 -29.43 13.13 36.56
CA ASN A 481 -30.25 13.40 37.73
C ASN A 481 -31.59 14.06 37.36
N CYS A 482 -31.60 15.05 36.47
CA CYS A 482 -32.84 15.66 35.99
C CYS A 482 -33.76 14.64 35.30
N LEU A 483 -33.19 13.77 34.45
CA LEU A 483 -33.96 12.70 33.79
C LEU A 483 -34.54 11.68 34.79
N ALA A 484 -33.75 11.28 35.79
CA ALA A 484 -34.22 10.38 36.85
C ALA A 484 -35.37 11.00 37.66
N SER A 485 -35.33 12.31 37.88
CA SER A 485 -36.36 13.09 38.58
C SER A 485 -37.50 13.59 37.68
N LYS A 486 -37.53 13.20 36.39
CA LYS A 486 -38.51 13.67 35.39
C LYS A 486 -38.59 15.20 35.24
N GLN A 487 -37.47 15.90 35.49
CA GLN A 487 -37.36 17.34 35.32
C GLN A 487 -36.75 17.69 33.97
N ALA A 488 -37.15 18.83 33.41
CA ALA A 488 -36.45 19.43 32.28
C ALA A 488 -35.02 19.79 32.70
N TYR A 489 -34.06 19.57 31.81
CA TYR A 489 -32.66 19.94 32.01
C TYR A 489 -32.26 21.01 31.01
N LEU A 490 -31.37 21.90 31.43
CA LEU A 490 -30.80 22.94 30.58
C LEU A 490 -29.89 22.31 29.52
N ASP A 491 -29.78 22.96 28.36
CA ASP A 491 -28.70 22.65 27.42
C ASP A 491 -27.34 22.95 28.07
N LYS A 492 -26.29 22.39 27.48
CA LYS A 492 -24.96 22.35 28.12
C LYS A 492 -24.33 23.73 28.32
N GLU A 493 -24.56 24.66 27.40
CA GLU A 493 -24.01 26.01 27.49
C GLU A 493 -24.73 26.80 28.57
N THR A 494 -26.05 26.73 28.59
CA THR A 494 -26.88 27.39 29.61
C THR A 494 -26.59 26.83 31.00
N TRP A 495 -26.50 25.50 31.15
CA TRP A 495 -26.09 24.87 32.40
C TRP A 495 -24.70 25.35 32.87
N TYR A 496 -23.74 25.43 31.96
CA TYR A 496 -22.38 25.79 32.31
C TYR A 496 -22.30 27.22 32.84
N ARG A 497 -22.96 28.16 32.17
CA ARG A 497 -22.97 29.57 32.59
C ARG A 497 -23.76 29.80 33.87
N GLU A 498 -24.94 29.19 33.98
CA GLU A 498 -25.86 29.52 35.06
C GLU A 498 -25.62 28.73 36.34
N ILE A 499 -25.09 27.51 36.22
CA ILE A 499 -24.94 26.60 37.36
C ILE A 499 -23.46 26.31 37.63
N ARG A 500 -22.68 25.92 36.61
CA ARG A 500 -21.31 25.44 36.82
C ARG A 500 -20.36 26.56 37.21
N LEU A 501 -20.31 27.65 36.44
CA LEU A 501 -19.43 28.80 36.73
C LEU A 501 -19.77 29.44 38.08
N LYS A 502 -21.05 29.60 38.40
CA LYS A 502 -21.47 30.15 39.70
C LYS A 502 -21.03 29.27 40.87
N ARG A 503 -21.11 27.94 40.75
CA ARG A 503 -20.60 27.02 41.78
C ARG A 503 -19.09 27.11 41.94
N GLN A 504 -18.35 27.18 40.84
CA GLN A 504 -16.89 27.32 40.88
C GLN A 504 -16.47 28.63 41.56
N MET A 505 -17.16 29.74 41.26
CA MET A 505 -16.89 31.02 41.94
C MET A 505 -17.18 30.97 43.44
N VAL A 506 -18.23 30.25 43.87
CA VAL A 506 -18.54 30.08 45.30
C VAL A 506 -17.51 29.17 45.99
N GLU A 507 -17.04 28.12 45.30
CA GLU A 507 -16.00 27.20 45.79
C GLU A 507 -14.62 27.87 45.87
N GLU A 508 -14.34 28.88 45.05
CA GLU A 508 -13.09 29.65 45.10
C GLU A 508 -13.10 30.78 46.14
N LEU A 509 -14.29 31.23 46.56
CA LEU A 509 -14.48 32.27 47.58
C LEU A 509 -14.61 31.71 49.02
N ALA A 510 -14.79 30.40 49.17
CA ALA A 510 -14.89 29.68 50.43
C ALA A 510 -13.58 28.96 50.75
#